data_AF-A0A6C0IUV6-F1
#
_entry.id   AF-A0A6C0IUV6-F1
#
_cell.length_a   1.000
_cell.length_b   1.000
_cell.length_c   1.000
_cell.angle_alpha   90.00
_cell.angle_beta   90.00
_cell.angle_gamma   90.00
#
_symmetry.space_group_name_H-M   'P 1'
#
loop_
_entity.id
_entity.type
_entity.pdbx_description
1 polymer ?
#
loop_
_entity_poly.entity_id
_entity_poly.type
_entity_poly.pdbx_seq_one_letter_code
_entity_poly.pdbx_strand_id
1 'polypeptide(L)'
;MSASPQEVGADKPSVYWSDTVDKPKPVVVSNGLNRAPQPVEEVSVATEVFEPSREEIKKLQQELDTKPTFDVQKECASLVEKSNADLKQQITELEKQIRHFRGSEVERERKIILLQKQNINLQKRIDDAKKTRIKK
;
A
#
# COMPACT_ATOMS: atom_id res chain seq x y z
N MET A 1 25.46 -21.14 13.45
CA MET A 1 24.57 -20.69 14.53
C MET A 1 23.52 -19.81 13.86
N SER A 2 22.30 -20.34 13.75
CA SER A 2 21.18 -19.73 13.04
C SER A 2 20.38 -18.87 14.02
N ALA A 3 20.09 -17.62 13.66
CA ALA A 3 19.17 -16.78 14.40
C ALA A 3 17.94 -16.52 13.53
N SER A 4 16.80 -17.07 13.96
CA SER A 4 15.47 -16.83 13.39
C SER A 4 14.97 -15.42 13.75
N PRO A 5 14.17 -14.76 12.90
CA PRO A 5 13.46 -13.54 13.27
C PRO A 5 12.19 -13.89 14.07
N GLN A 6 12.00 -13.25 15.22
CA GLN A 6 10.74 -13.25 15.98
C GLN A 6 9.77 -12.25 15.34
N GLU A 7 8.65 -12.77 14.82
CA GLU A 7 7.43 -12.00 14.57
C GLU A 7 6.68 -11.78 15.90
N VAL A 8 6.39 -10.53 16.27
CA VAL A 8 5.41 -10.22 17.32
C VAL A 8 4.77 -8.85 17.03
N GLY A 9 3.44 -8.82 16.99
CA GLY A 9 2.64 -7.65 17.39
C GLY A 9 2.02 -6.81 16.29
N ALA A 10 0.99 -7.33 15.61
CA ALA A 10 0.04 -6.52 14.87
C ALA A 10 -1.03 -5.94 15.83
N ASP A 11 -0.79 -4.76 16.39
CA ASP A 11 -1.79 -4.01 17.13
C ASP A 11 -2.67 -3.20 16.17
N LYS A 12 -3.87 -3.71 15.90
CA LYS A 12 -4.98 -2.94 15.30
C LYS A 12 -5.89 -2.48 16.44
N PRO A 13 -6.21 -1.20 16.60
CA PRO A 13 -7.30 -0.80 17.46
C PRO A 13 -8.65 -1.15 16.81
N SER A 14 -9.38 -2.05 17.49
CA SER A 14 -10.76 -2.43 17.21
C SER A 14 -11.69 -1.24 17.52
N VAL A 15 -12.44 -0.80 16.51
CA VAL A 15 -13.50 0.21 16.67
C VAL A 15 -14.70 -0.48 17.31
N TYR A 16 -14.88 -0.29 18.60
CA TYR A 16 -16.04 -0.76 19.34
C TYR A 16 -17.17 0.26 19.21
N TRP A 17 -18.22 -0.08 18.47
CA TRP A 17 -19.48 0.65 18.46
C TRP A 17 -20.18 0.41 19.81
N SER A 18 -20.34 1.47 20.61
CA SER A 18 -21.15 1.40 21.83
C SER A 18 -22.54 1.93 21.52
N ASP A 19 -23.48 1.01 21.29
CA ASP A 19 -24.91 1.26 21.33
C ASP A 19 -25.35 1.40 22.79
N THR A 20 -25.55 2.64 23.26
CA THR A 20 -26.31 2.90 24.48
C THR A 20 -27.31 4.02 24.20
N VAL A 21 -28.45 3.62 23.62
CA VAL A 21 -29.67 4.44 23.65
C VAL A 21 -30.27 4.29 25.05
N ASP A 22 -29.87 5.19 25.96
CA ASP A 22 -30.54 5.34 27.25
C ASP A 22 -31.94 5.92 27.02
N LYS A 23 -32.95 5.05 27.00
CA LYS A 23 -34.35 5.46 27.12
C LYS A 23 -34.61 5.78 28.60
N PRO A 24 -35.01 7.01 28.97
CA PRO A 24 -35.45 7.24 30.34
C PRO A 24 -36.77 6.49 30.59
N LYS A 25 -36.78 5.62 31.60
CA LYS A 25 -38.01 5.03 32.16
C LYS A 25 -38.78 6.12 32.94
N PRO A 26 -40.11 6.19 32.83
CA PRO A 26 -40.89 7.10 33.66
C PRO A 26 -40.89 6.59 35.10
N VAL A 27 -40.41 7.42 36.03
CA VAL A 27 -40.53 7.19 37.46
C VAL A 27 -41.95 7.52 37.88
N VAL A 28 -42.74 6.51 38.27
CA VAL A 28 -44.05 6.71 38.88
C VAL A 28 -43.81 6.99 40.37
N VAL A 29 -43.91 8.26 40.77
CA VAL A 29 -44.02 8.63 42.19
C VAL A 29 -45.49 8.89 42.48
N SER A 30 -46.14 7.91 43.11
CA SER A 30 -47.46 8.06 43.72
C SER A 30 -47.32 8.79 45.05
N ASN A 31 -47.88 10.00 45.17
CA ASN A 31 -48.33 10.55 46.45
C ASN A 31 -49.53 11.47 46.18
N GLY A 32 -50.66 11.11 46.80
CA GLY A 32 -51.95 11.73 46.54
C GLY A 32 -52.06 13.18 47.01
N LEU A 33 -52.80 13.97 46.24
CA LEU A 33 -53.92 14.81 46.69
C LEU A 33 -54.60 15.38 45.43
N ASN A 34 -55.93 15.30 45.38
CA ASN A 34 -56.76 15.81 44.29
C ASN A 34 -56.42 17.28 43.94
N ARG A 35 -55.85 17.51 42.75
CA ARG A 35 -55.85 18.82 42.09
C ARG A 35 -55.93 18.59 40.58
N ALA A 36 -56.92 19.18 39.92
CA ALA A 36 -57.07 19.12 38.47
C ALA A 36 -55.78 19.59 37.78
N PRO A 37 -55.30 18.92 36.71
CA PRO A 37 -54.12 19.37 35.99
C PRO A 37 -54.40 20.72 35.34
N GLN A 38 -53.59 21.74 35.64
CA GLN A 38 -53.55 22.95 34.85
C GLN A 38 -52.98 22.63 33.46
N PRO A 39 -53.45 23.27 32.38
CA PRO A 39 -52.91 23.05 31.05
C PRO A 39 -51.44 23.46 31.04
N VAL A 40 -50.57 22.49 30.74
CA VAL A 40 -49.15 22.74 30.50
C VAL A 40 -49.06 23.40 29.14
N GLU A 41 -48.63 24.65 29.10
CA GLU A 41 -48.31 25.33 27.82
C GLU A 41 -47.18 24.55 27.16
N GLU A 42 -47.50 23.81 26.09
CA GLU A 42 -46.53 23.20 25.22
C GLU A 42 -45.74 24.33 24.54
N VAL A 43 -44.56 24.65 25.10
CA VAL A 43 -43.56 25.47 24.42
C VAL A 43 -43.05 24.66 23.24
N SER A 44 -43.72 24.82 22.09
CA SER A 44 -43.28 24.32 20.80
C SER A 44 -41.96 24.98 20.44
N VAL A 45 -40.84 24.32 20.76
CA VAL A 45 -39.53 24.70 20.23
C VAL A 45 -39.57 24.38 18.74
N ALA A 46 -39.89 25.39 17.94
CA ALA A 46 -39.82 25.32 16.49
C ALA A 46 -38.39 24.91 16.10
N THR A 47 -38.24 23.67 15.66
CA THR A 47 -37.01 23.24 14.99
C THR A 47 -37.04 23.94 13.63
N GLU A 48 -36.29 25.03 13.48
CA GLU A 48 -36.10 25.67 12.18
C GLU A 48 -35.47 24.65 11.23
N VAL A 49 -36.30 24.06 10.38
CA VAL A 49 -35.85 23.26 9.24
C VAL A 49 -35.27 24.26 8.25
N PHE A 50 -33.95 24.35 8.20
CA PHE A 50 -33.26 25.19 7.23
C PHE A 50 -33.49 24.61 5.83
N GLU A 51 -34.45 25.17 5.10
CA GLU A 51 -34.64 24.88 3.69
C GLU A 51 -33.72 25.79 2.86
N PRO A 52 -32.71 25.25 2.18
CA PRO A 52 -31.81 26.07 1.38
C PRO A 52 -32.59 26.79 0.28
N SER A 53 -32.28 28.06 0.10
CA SER A 53 -32.94 28.89 -0.91
C SER A 53 -32.65 28.37 -2.32
N ARG A 54 -33.57 28.63 -3.25
CA ARG A 54 -33.39 28.24 -4.67
C ARG A 54 -32.14 28.88 -5.29
N GLU A 55 -31.76 30.06 -4.80
CA GLU A 55 -30.54 30.78 -5.16
C GLU A 55 -29.28 30.08 -4.63
N GLU A 56 -29.28 29.59 -3.39
CA GLU A 56 -28.17 28.79 -2.84
C GLU A 56 -27.99 27.49 -3.59
N ILE A 57 -29.08 26.80 -3.94
CA ILE A 57 -29.03 25.56 -4.73
C ILE A 57 -28.39 25.84 -6.11
N LYS A 58 -28.79 26.92 -6.79
CA LYS A 58 -28.19 27.31 -8.07
C LYS A 58 -26.70 27.65 -7.94
N LYS A 59 -26.33 28.35 -6.87
CA LYS A 59 -24.93 28.75 -6.62
C LYS A 59 -24.04 27.53 -6.37
N LEU A 60 -24.52 26.58 -5.56
CA LEU A 60 -23.83 25.32 -5.30
C LEU A 60 -23.72 24.46 -6.56
N GLN A 61 -24.75 24.42 -7.41
CA GLN A 61 -24.71 23.71 -8.68
C GLN A 61 -23.66 24.29 -9.63
N GLN A 62 -23.59 25.63 -9.74
CA GLN A 62 -22.60 26.31 -10.56
C GLN A 62 -21.16 26.11 -10.04
N GLU A 63 -20.98 26.02 -8.72
CA GLU A 63 -19.69 25.71 -8.08
C GLU A 63 -19.27 24.25 -8.28
N LEU A 64 -20.23 23.33 -8.45
CA LEU A 64 -19.99 21.94 -8.86
C LEU A 64 -19.58 21.84 -10.33
N ASP A 65 -20.27 22.56 -11.22
CA ASP A 65 -19.98 22.56 -12.66
C ASP A 65 -18.62 23.17 -13.01
N THR A 66 -18.06 24.00 -12.12
CA THR A 66 -16.73 24.62 -12.27
C THR A 66 -15.59 23.80 -11.66
N LYS A 67 -15.88 22.75 -10.89
CA LYS A 67 -14.87 21.81 -10.38
C LYS A 67 -14.67 20.67 -11.38
N PRO A 68 -13.42 20.28 -11.70
CA PRO A 68 -13.17 19.09 -12.51
C PRO A 68 -13.72 17.88 -11.75
N THR A 69 -14.81 17.32 -12.26
CA THR A 69 -15.91 16.87 -11.39
C THR A 69 -15.79 15.42 -10.93
N PHE A 70 -15.19 14.55 -11.74
CA PHE A 70 -14.96 13.14 -11.41
C PHE A 70 -14.22 12.47 -12.57
N ASP A 71 -14.61 12.83 -13.80
CA ASP A 71 -14.08 12.23 -15.02
C ASP A 71 -12.58 12.48 -15.20
N VAL A 72 -12.11 13.69 -14.88
CA VAL A 72 -10.67 14.03 -14.90
C VAL A 72 -9.90 13.24 -13.84
N GLN A 73 -10.45 13.07 -12.63
CA GLN A 73 -9.81 12.25 -11.60
C GLN A 73 -9.76 10.78 -12.00
N LYS A 74 -10.82 10.25 -12.60
CA LYS A 74 -10.89 8.89 -13.11
C LYS A 74 -9.91 8.66 -14.25
N GLU A 75 -9.80 9.62 -15.17
CA GLU A 75 -8.84 9.58 -16.27
C GLU A 75 -7.40 9.63 -15.76
N CYS A 76 -7.08 10.55 -14.84
CA CYS A 76 -5.79 10.61 -14.17
C CYS A 76 -5.46 9.32 -13.42
N ALA A 77 -6.41 8.76 -12.67
CA ALA A 77 -6.21 7.48 -11.97
C ALA A 77 -5.91 6.35 -12.96
N SER A 78 -6.66 6.25 -14.05
CA SER A 78 -6.43 5.25 -15.09
C SER A 78 -5.07 5.41 -15.77
N LEU A 79 -4.61 6.64 -15.98
CA LEU A 79 -3.32 6.94 -16.60
C LEU A 79 -2.17 6.56 -15.67
N VAL A 80 -2.31 6.88 -14.37
CA VAL A 80 -1.35 6.50 -13.33
C VAL A 80 -1.28 4.98 -13.19
N GLU A 81 -2.41 4.28 -13.21
CA GLU A 81 -2.43 2.81 -13.15
C GLU A 81 -1.73 2.18 -14.35
N LYS A 82 -2.01 2.66 -15.57
CA LYS A 82 -1.34 2.20 -16.79
C LYS A 82 0.15 2.46 -16.74
N SER A 83 0.55 3.69 -16.41
CA SER A 83 1.97 4.06 -16.30
C SER A 83 2.70 3.22 -15.24
N ASN A 84 2.05 2.96 -14.10
CA ASN A 84 2.61 2.08 -13.07
C ASN A 84 2.75 0.64 -13.54
N ALA A 85 1.81 0.12 -14.32
CA ALA A 85 1.91 -1.22 -14.91
C ALA A 85 3.09 -1.30 -15.89
N ASP A 86 3.23 -0.31 -16.77
CA ASP A 86 4.33 -0.23 -17.74
C ASP A 86 5.69 -0.14 -17.04
N LEU A 87 5.79 0.71 -16.01
CA LEU A 87 7.03 0.85 -15.23
C LEU A 87 7.39 -0.46 -14.49
N LYS A 88 6.41 -1.16 -13.91
CA LYS A 88 6.64 -2.47 -13.27
C LYS A 88 7.14 -3.51 -14.29
N GLN A 89 6.58 -3.49 -15.50
CA GLN A 89 7.02 -4.39 -16.56
C GLN A 89 8.47 -4.07 -16.99
N GLN A 90 8.82 -2.79 -17.16
CA GLN A 90 10.18 -2.38 -17.48
C GLN A 90 11.18 -2.79 -16.39
N ILE A 91 10.84 -2.59 -15.11
CA ILE A 91 11.65 -3.03 -13.98
C ILE A 91 11.90 -4.54 -14.05
N THR A 92 10.86 -5.33 -14.29
CA THR A 92 10.96 -6.79 -14.37
C THR A 92 11.89 -7.23 -15.50
N GLU A 93 11.82 -6.59 -16.66
CA GLU A 93 12.68 -6.89 -17.80
C GLU A 93 14.14 -6.48 -17.53
N LEU A 94 14.37 -5.31 -16.95
CA LEU A 94 15.72 -4.88 -16.56
C LEU A 94 16.35 -5.82 -15.53
N GLU A 95 15.59 -6.28 -14.55
CA GLU A 95 16.07 -7.28 -13.59
C GLU A 95 16.44 -8.60 -14.27
N LYS A 96 15.67 -9.03 -15.27
CA LYS A 96 15.97 -10.23 -16.06
C LYS A 96 17.28 -10.05 -16.84
N GLN A 97 17.49 -8.90 -17.46
CA GLN A 97 18.73 -8.58 -18.16
C GLN A 97 19.92 -8.57 -17.20
N ILE A 98 19.79 -7.96 -16.02
CA ILE A 98 20.84 -7.96 -14.99
C ILE A 98 21.21 -9.39 -14.59
N ARG A 99 20.22 -10.26 -14.33
CA ARG A 99 20.47 -11.68 -14.02
C ARG A 99 21.22 -12.38 -15.15
N HIS A 100 20.83 -12.15 -16.39
CA HIS A 100 21.49 -12.72 -17.56
C HIS A 100 22.95 -12.26 -17.68
N PHE A 101 23.23 -10.96 -17.52
CA PHE A 101 24.59 -10.43 -17.60
C PHE A 101 25.48 -11.00 -16.49
N ARG A 102 24.98 -11.04 -15.25
CA ARG A 102 25.68 -11.66 -14.12
C ARG A 102 26.00 -13.13 -14.38
N GLY A 103 25.05 -13.90 -14.90
CA GLY A 103 25.28 -15.30 -15.27
C GLY A 103 26.36 -15.46 -16.34
N SER A 104 26.32 -14.60 -17.36
CA SER A 104 27.31 -14.59 -18.45
C SER A 104 28.72 -14.20 -17.98
N GLU A 105 28.83 -13.31 -17.00
CA GLU A 105 30.10 -12.93 -16.39
C GLU A 105 30.72 -14.08 -15.58
N VAL A 106 29.92 -14.75 -14.75
CA VAL A 106 30.36 -15.95 -14.02
C VAL A 106 30.86 -17.03 -14.97
N GLU A 107 30.18 -17.27 -16.10
CA GLU A 107 30.62 -18.25 -17.08
C GLU A 107 31.92 -17.85 -17.78
N ARG A 108 32.09 -16.56 -18.10
CA ARG A 108 33.37 -16.03 -18.62
C ARG A 108 34.51 -16.22 -17.61
N GLU A 109 34.29 -15.92 -16.34
CA GLU A 109 35.28 -16.12 -15.28
C GLU A 109 35.67 -17.60 -15.13
N ARG A 110 34.70 -18.52 -15.14
CA ARG A 110 34.95 -19.97 -15.13
C ARG A 110 35.83 -20.40 -16.28
N LYS A 111 35.57 -19.90 -17.49
CA LYS A 111 36.37 -20.19 -18.68
C LYS A 111 37.81 -19.66 -18.55
N ILE A 112 37.98 -18.45 -18.02
CA ILE A 112 39.32 -17.88 -17.76
C ILE A 112 40.10 -18.78 -16.79
N ILE A 113 39.49 -19.19 -15.68
CA ILE A 113 40.13 -20.07 -14.69
C ILE A 113 40.55 -21.40 -15.32
N LEU A 114 39.69 -21.99 -16.15
CA LEU A 114 40.00 -23.25 -16.84
C LEU A 114 41.21 -23.10 -17.77
N LEU A 115 41.23 -22.04 -18.58
CA LEU A 115 42.34 -21.76 -19.50
C LEU A 115 43.64 -21.47 -18.75
N GLN A 116 43.59 -20.75 -17.62
CA GLN A 116 44.75 -20.52 -16.77
C GLN A 116 45.33 -21.85 -16.24
N LYS A 117 44.47 -22.77 -15.78
CA LYS A 117 44.91 -24.12 -15.34
C LYS A 117 45.57 -24.90 -16.47
N GLN A 118 44.99 -24.86 -17.67
CA GLN A 118 45.57 -25.50 -18.85
C GLN A 118 46.94 -24.91 -19.21
N ASN A 119 47.08 -23.58 -19.19
CA ASN A 119 48.36 -22.91 -19.42
C ASN A 119 49.43 -23.32 -18.40
N ILE A 120 49.08 -23.37 -17.12
CA ILE A 120 50.00 -23.84 -16.07
C ILE A 120 50.45 -25.28 -16.34
N ASN A 121 49.53 -26.17 -16.73
CA ASN A 121 49.86 -27.55 -17.05
C ASN A 121 50.80 -27.65 -18.26
N LEU A 122 50.48 -26.92 -19.34
CA LEU A 122 51.32 -26.88 -20.53
C LEU A 122 52.71 -26.33 -20.21
N GLN A 123 52.81 -25.29 -19.40
CA GLN A 123 54.10 -24.73 -18.98
C GLN A 123 54.95 -25.76 -18.23
N LYS A 124 54.35 -26.51 -17.29
CA LYS A 124 55.06 -27.61 -16.59
C LYS A 124 55.58 -28.66 -17.58
N ARG A 125 54.76 -29.08 -18.54
CA ARG A 125 55.16 -30.04 -19.58
C ARG A 125 56.32 -29.53 -20.43
N ILE A 126 56.30 -28.24 -20.77
CA ILE A 126 57.40 -27.58 -21.50
C ILE A 126 58.68 -27.61 -20.66
N ASP A 127 58.60 -27.26 -19.38
CA ASP A 127 59.76 -27.22 -18.48
C ASP A 127 60.35 -28.61 -18.26
N ASP A 128 59.51 -29.64 -18.12
CA ASP A 128 59.95 -31.03 -18.01
C ASP A 128 60.61 -31.51 -19.30
N ALA A 129 60.03 -31.20 -20.46
CA ALA A 129 60.64 -31.51 -21.76
C ALA A 129 62.02 -30.86 -21.90
N LYS A 130 62.16 -29.58 -21.49
CA LYS A 130 63.47 -28.89 -21.48
C LYS A 130 64.48 -29.59 -20.58
N LYS A 131 64.09 -29.97 -19.35
CA LYS A 131 64.95 -30.71 -18.42
C LYS A 131 65.41 -32.05 -18.98
N THR A 132 64.53 -32.78 -19.66
CA THR A 132 64.90 -34.07 -20.28
C THR A 132 65.83 -33.90 -21.47
N ARG A 133 65.68 -32.82 -22.25
CA ARG A 133 66.55 -32.53 -23.40
C ARG A 133 67.98 -32.13 -23.01
N ILE A 134 68.16 -31.47 -21.86
CA ILE A 134 69.49 -31.07 -21.35
C ILE A 134 70.27 -32.26 -20.78
N LYS A 135 69.59 -33.35 -20.40
CA LYS A 135 70.20 -34.55 -19.81
C LYS A 135 70.63 -35.63 -20.82
N LYS A 136 70.39 -35.41 -22.11
CA LYS A 136 70.81 -36.29 -23.22
C LYS A 136 71.96 -35.65 -23.97
#